data_AF-A0AB74M761-F1
#
_entry.id   AF-A0AB74M761-F1
#
_cell.length_a   1.000
_cell.length_b   1.000
_cell.length_c   1.000
_cell.angle_alpha   90.00
_cell.angle_beta   90.00
_cell.angle_gamma   90.00
#
_symmetry.space_group_name_H-M   'P 1'
#
loop_
_entity.id
_entity.type
_entity.pdbx_description
1 polymer ?
#
loop_
_entity_poly.entity_id
_entity_poly.type
_entity_poly.pdbx_seq_one_letter_code
_entity_poly.pdbx_strand_id
1 'polypeptide(L)'
;MRRNLSHIIAAAFNEPLLLEPAYARVFFCALGREMGAARLSVPQQQVQLDAPGMLAETDEYMAGGKRPARVYRVVNGIAVLPVTGTLVHRLGG
;
A
#
# COMPACT_ATOMS: atom_id res chain seq x y z
N MET A 1 -13.59 -3.57 12.93
CA MET A 1 -13.77 -3.67 11.46
C MET A 1 -13.24 -5.01 10.99
N ARG A 2 -14.07 -5.85 10.37
CA ARG A 2 -13.63 -7.16 9.85
C ARG A 2 -12.78 -6.89 8.59
N ARG A 3 -11.48 -7.18 8.62
CA ARG A 3 -10.61 -7.07 7.44
C ARG A 3 -11.06 -8.13 6.43
N ASN A 4 -11.53 -7.70 5.24
CA ASN A 4 -11.92 -8.63 4.17
C ASN A 4 -10.66 -9.07 3.39
N LEU A 5 -9.91 -9.99 4.01
CA LEU A 5 -8.59 -10.40 3.54
C LEU A 5 -8.66 -11.03 2.13
N SER A 6 -9.70 -11.82 1.87
CA SER A 6 -9.95 -12.43 0.57
C SER A 6 -10.09 -11.40 -0.55
N HIS A 7 -10.81 -10.30 -0.30
CA HIS A 7 -10.95 -9.22 -1.28
C HIS A 7 -9.62 -8.50 -1.54
N ILE A 8 -8.82 -8.28 -0.48
CA ILE A 8 -7.50 -7.62 -0.61
C ILE A 8 -6.55 -8.49 -1.43
N ILE A 9 -6.50 -9.80 -1.16
CA ILE A 9 -5.69 -10.75 -1.93
C ILE A 9 -6.14 -10.76 -3.39
N ALA A 10 -7.46 -10.83 -3.64
CA ALA A 10 -7.98 -10.84 -5.00
C ALA A 10 -7.55 -9.58 -5.78
N ALA A 11 -7.65 -8.39 -5.18
CA ALA A 11 -7.18 -7.16 -5.81
C ALA A 11 -5.65 -7.11 -5.99
N ALA A 12 -4.89 -7.64 -5.03
CA ALA A 12 -3.43 -7.59 -5.07
C ALA A 12 -2.80 -8.51 -6.13
N PHE A 13 -3.45 -9.63 -6.46
CA PHE A 13 -2.90 -10.63 -7.38
C PHE A 13 -3.56 -10.66 -8.77
N ASN A 14 -4.80 -10.15 -8.91
CA ASN A 14 -5.54 -10.23 -10.18
C ASN A 14 -5.59 -8.93 -10.99
N GLU A 15 -5.03 -7.83 -10.47
CA GLU A 15 -5.02 -6.53 -11.16
C GLU A 15 -3.60 -5.91 -11.12
N PRO A 16 -3.15 -5.21 -12.20
CA PRO A 16 -1.90 -4.47 -12.17
C PRO A 16 -1.95 -3.33 -11.15
N LEU A 17 -0.98 -3.29 -10.23
CA LEU A 17 -0.87 -2.24 -9.23
C LEU A 17 0.28 -1.29 -9.55
N LEU A 18 -0.01 0.02 -9.58
CA LEU A 18 1.02 1.05 -9.63
C LEU A 18 1.48 1.40 -8.21
N LEU A 19 2.63 0.86 -7.82
CA LEU A 19 3.21 1.03 -6.47
C LEU A 19 4.69 1.37 -6.55
N GLU A 20 5.17 2.10 -5.55
CA GLU A 20 6.60 2.29 -5.34
C GLU A 20 7.22 0.97 -4.83
N PRO A 21 8.39 0.53 -5.36
CA PRO A 21 8.95 -0.78 -5.08
C PRO A 21 9.19 -1.08 -3.58
N ALA A 22 9.67 -0.10 -2.81
CA ALA A 22 9.90 -0.31 -1.37
C ALA A 22 8.58 -0.49 -0.61
N TYR A 23 7.56 0.32 -0.92
CA TYR A 23 6.23 0.14 -0.36
C TYR A 23 5.60 -1.21 -0.75
N ALA A 24 5.72 -1.62 -2.02
CA ALA A 24 5.19 -2.90 -2.48
C ALA A 24 5.80 -4.07 -1.69
N ARG A 25 7.12 -4.06 -1.45
CA ARG A 25 7.79 -5.10 -0.66
C ARG A 25 7.22 -5.22 0.74
N VAL A 26 7.05 -4.11 1.46
CA VAL A 26 6.46 -4.10 2.80
C VAL A 26 5.02 -4.58 2.78
N PHE A 27 4.22 -4.10 1.81
CA PHE A 27 2.84 -4.53 1.65
C PHE A 27 2.72 -6.05 1.44
N PHE A 28 3.52 -6.62 0.54
CA PHE A 28 3.51 -8.05 0.27
C PHE A 28 4.13 -8.89 1.39
N CYS A 29 5.08 -8.35 2.19
CA CYS A 29 5.55 -9.00 3.42
C CYS A 29 4.40 -9.14 4.43
N ALA A 30 3.63 -8.07 4.66
CA ALA A 30 2.49 -8.10 5.56
C ALA A 30 1.38 -9.03 5.04
N LEU A 31 1.04 -8.92 3.75
CA LEU A 31 -0.01 -9.74 3.12
C LEU A 31 0.37 -11.23 3.11
N GLY A 32 1.63 -11.55 2.76
CA GLY A 32 2.14 -12.91 2.75
C GLY A 32 2.07 -13.59 4.12
N ARG A 33 2.36 -12.86 5.20
CA ARG A 33 2.20 -13.36 6.57
C ARG A 33 0.76 -13.70 6.91
N GLU A 34 -0.19 -12.84 6.55
CA GLU A 34 -1.63 -13.10 6.75
C GLU A 34 -2.14 -14.29 5.91
N MET A 35 -1.48 -14.59 4.78
CA MET A 35 -1.77 -15.74 3.92
C MET A 35 -1.07 -17.04 4.37
N GLY A 36 -0.12 -16.99 5.30
CA GLY A 36 0.71 -18.13 5.68
C GLY A 36 1.81 -18.47 4.67
N ALA A 37 2.27 -17.50 3.88
CA ALA A 37 3.40 -17.69 2.96
C ALA A 37 4.72 -17.90 3.73
N ALA A 38 5.53 -18.85 3.27
CA ALA A 38 6.82 -19.16 3.89
C ALA A 38 7.94 -18.18 3.51
N ARG A 39 7.82 -17.54 2.34
CA ARG A 39 8.86 -16.67 1.77
C ARG A 39 8.28 -15.67 0.76
N LEU A 40 8.94 -14.52 0.64
CA LEU A 40 8.73 -13.53 -0.42
C LEU A 40 10.00 -13.43 -1.27
N SER A 41 9.85 -13.42 -2.59
CA SER A 41 10.96 -13.23 -3.54
C SER A 41 10.72 -11.99 -4.36
N VAL A 42 11.75 -11.14 -4.51
CA VAL A 42 11.75 -9.94 -5.33
C VAL A 42 12.86 -10.09 -6.38
N PRO A 43 12.55 -10.69 -7.55
CA PRO A 43 13.57 -11.09 -8.53
C PRO A 43 14.40 -9.92 -9.07
N GLN A 44 13.76 -8.76 -9.33
CA GLN A 44 14.46 -7.59 -9.86
C GLN A 44 15.52 -7.04 -8.89
N GLN A 45 15.35 -7.26 -7.59
CA GLN A 45 16.26 -6.79 -6.55
C GLN A 45 17.16 -7.90 -6.01
N GLN A 46 17.01 -9.14 -6.48
CA GLN A 46 17.67 -10.34 -5.95
C GLN A 46 17.48 -10.51 -4.44
N VAL A 47 16.33 -10.08 -3.91
CA VAL A 47 15.99 -10.18 -2.48
C VAL A 47 15.09 -11.38 -2.26
N GLN A 48 15.43 -12.19 -1.26
CA GLN A 48 14.58 -13.27 -0.77
C GLN A 48 14.42 -13.14 0.74
N LEU A 49 13.17 -13.06 1.18
CA LEU A 49 12.81 -12.89 2.59
C LEU A 49 12.10 -14.16 3.05
N ASP A 50 12.56 -14.76 4.13
CA ASP A 50 11.86 -15.79 4.86
C ASP A 50 10.87 -15.17 5.86
N ALA A 51 10.17 -15.99 6.65
CA ALA A 51 9.20 -15.49 7.62
C ALA A 51 9.78 -14.46 8.63
N PRO A 52 10.96 -14.69 9.24
CA PRO A 52 11.64 -13.68 10.04
C PRO A 52 12.01 -12.41 9.27
N GLY A 53 12.55 -12.54 8.04
CA GLY A 53 12.90 -11.39 7.21
C GLY A 53 11.68 -10.54 6.82
N MET A 54 10.56 -11.17 6.50
CA MET A 54 9.29 -10.47 6.23
C MET A 54 8.79 -9.72 7.46
N LEU A 55 8.90 -10.31 8.66
CA LEU A 55 8.57 -9.62 9.92
C LEU A 55 9.43 -8.37 10.11
N ALA A 56 10.75 -8.52 10.00
CA ALA A 56 11.70 -7.43 10.20
C ALA A 56 11.44 -6.24 9.26
N GLU A 57 11.22 -6.50 7.96
CA GLU A 57 10.88 -5.45 6.98
C GLU A 57 9.56 -4.73 7.33
N THR A 58 8.57 -5.48 7.81
CA THR A 58 7.29 -4.87 8.20
C THR A 58 7.47 -4.01 9.45
N ASP A 59 8.22 -4.49 10.44
CA ASP A 59 8.44 -3.82 11.71
C ASP A 59 9.29 -2.55 11.53
N GLU A 60 10.35 -2.60 10.72
CA GLU A 60 11.17 -1.44 10.38
C GLU A 60 10.35 -0.33 9.71
N TYR A 61 9.49 -0.70 8.76
CA TYR A 61 8.59 0.27 8.11
C TYR A 61 7.61 0.90 9.11
N MET A 62 7.11 0.12 10.07
CA MET A 62 6.16 0.60 11.07
C MET A 62 6.82 1.40 12.21
N ALA A 63 8.11 1.15 12.48
CA ALA A 63 8.89 1.88 13.48
C ALA A 63 9.04 3.37 13.12
N GLY A 64 9.01 3.72 11.82
CA GLY A 64 8.96 5.10 11.34
C GLY A 64 7.67 5.87 11.69
N GLY A 65 6.70 5.23 12.35
CA GLY A 65 5.43 5.80 12.74
C GLY A 65 4.41 5.84 11.60
N LYS A 66 3.13 6.00 11.94
CA LYS A 66 2.08 6.22 10.93
C LYS A 66 2.35 7.55 10.23
N ARG A 67 2.70 7.49 8.94
CA ARG A 67 2.62 8.66 8.07
C ARG A 67 1.20 9.26 8.20
N PRO A 68 1.07 10.59 8.35
CA PRO A 68 -0.25 11.21 8.43
C PRO A 68 -1.05 10.81 7.19
N ALA A 69 -2.16 10.10 7.38
CA ALA A 69 -3.01 9.57 6.31
C ALA A 69 -3.75 10.65 5.50
N ARG A 70 -3.36 11.91 5.68
CA ARG A 70 -4.05 13.07 5.15
C ARG A 70 -3.37 13.53 3.88
N VAL A 71 -3.87 13.04 2.76
CA VAL A 71 -3.62 13.57 1.41
C VAL A 71 -4.30 14.93 1.19
N TYR A 72 -5.10 15.38 2.15
CA TYR A 72 -5.82 16.63 2.19
C TYR A 72 -5.44 17.43 3.45
N ARG A 73 -5.51 18.75 3.38
CA ARG A 73 -5.39 19.61 4.58
C ARG A 73 -6.77 19.77 5.23
N VAL A 74 -6.85 19.96 6.54
CA VAL A 74 -8.09 20.42 7.18
C VAL A 74 -7.93 21.87 7.59
N VAL A 75 -8.82 22.75 7.13
CA VAL A 75 -8.86 24.17 7.47
C VAL A 75 -10.25 24.49 8.03
N ASN A 76 -10.33 24.92 9.29
CA ASN A 76 -11.60 25.21 9.98
C ASN A 76 -12.64 24.06 9.91
N GLY A 77 -12.19 22.81 10.03
CA GLY A 77 -13.06 21.63 9.94
C GLY A 77 -13.41 21.19 8.51
N ILE A 78 -12.93 21.88 7.48
CA ILE A 78 -13.17 21.54 6.08
C ILE A 78 -11.96 20.78 5.51
N ALA A 79 -12.21 19.62 4.90
CA ALA A 79 -11.19 18.88 4.16
C ALA A 79 -10.91 19.54 2.79
N VAL A 80 -9.67 19.98 2.58
CA VAL A 80 -9.18 20.65 1.38
C VAL A 80 -8.24 19.71 0.63
N LEU A 81 -8.70 19.23 -0.52
CA LEU A 81 -7.91 18.40 -1.43
C LEU A 81 -7.41 19.29 -2.59
N PRO A 82 -6.10 19.55 -2.71
CA PRO A 82 -5.59 20.34 -3.82
C PRO A 82 -5.75 19.53 -5.11
N VAL A 83 -6.38 20.13 -6.12
CA VAL A 83 -6.48 19.56 -7.47
C VAL A 83 -5.76 20.50 -8.44
N THR A 84 -4.89 19.93 -9.28
CA THR A 84 -4.19 20.67 -10.33
C THR A 84 -4.72 20.18 -11.67
N GLY A 85 -5.29 21.10 -12.47
CA GLY A 85 -5.86 20.79 -13.77
C GLY A 85 -7.04 21.70 -14.12
N THR A 86 -7.63 21.49 -15.29
CA THR A 86 -8.80 22.25 -15.76
C THR A 86 -10.07 21.47 -15.45
N LEU A 87 -11.02 22.10 -14.77
CA LEU A 87 -12.35 21.52 -14.57
C LEU A 87 -13.07 21.48 -15.92
N VAL A 88 -13.24 20.29 -16.48
CA VAL A 88 -14.04 20.07 -17.68
C VAL A 88 -15.44 19.61 -17.29
N HIS A 89 -16.45 20.13 -17.98
CA HIS A 89 -17.82 19.69 -17.78
C HIS A 89 -17.96 18.23 -18.24
N ARG A 90 -18.70 17.41 -17.48
CA ARG A 90 -18.87 15.96 -17.76
C ARG A 90 -19.41 15.69 -19.17
N LEU A 91 -20.15 16.61 -19.76
CA LEU A 91 -20.72 16.47 -21.11
C LEU A 91 -19.80 16.97 -22.23
N GLY A 92 -18.62 17.51 -21.93
CA GLY A 92 -17.74 18.10 -22.94
C GLY A 92 -18.35 19.36 -23.59
N GLY A 93 -17.48 20.25 -24.05
CA GLY A 93 -17.82 21.29 -25.02
C GLY A 93 -17.09 20.98 -26.32
#